data_AF-A0A1R1Y5L4-F1
#
_entry.id   AF-A0A1R1Y5L4-F1
#
_cell.length_a   1.000
_cell.length_b   1.000
_cell.length_c   1.000
_cell.angle_alpha   90.00
_cell.angle_beta   90.00
_cell.angle_gamma   90.00
#
_symmetry.space_group_name_H-M   'P 1'
#
loop_
_entity.id
_entity.type
_entity.pdbx_description
1 polymer ?
#
loop_
_entity_poly.entity_id
_entity_poly.type
_entity_poly.pdbx_seq_one_letter_code
_entity_poly.pdbx_strand_id
1 'polypeptide(L)'
;MVLALQSMLFAVGIQASGALSAGINWAIKDGVGQLGGIVYASVLGKNFDLESKRLRFWSTVWLQLATCLEILTPLFPGFFLAVASIANVGKNVAYLASGATKASINRSLATSDNLGDVTAKFGSQSTAAGLFGTIIGISTSSIIGNDFGYLCFMFVPFSIVSICSNYIGVKCIELKTFNLERLMLVFKNSISCKHDEFHYTKSKSINKLSLNLESSNFEFKNVAKNENIYFKKPQTIKFTNSYNKVHLKISPNLNKTFSDCTNSVITESYSPETCIIQSFSDLNCKYYILAFLDNKNTVQVNVWFSENSSTKDKMEGLYNSYSLVSLILSDSEQRFAEKSSKNFTKDILKNQKDLSFNFTKDTFDKFYNKILEAGWNVGPSQFDDNHNRILTKHAQE
;
A
#
# COMPACT_ATOMS: atom_id res chain seq x y z
N MET A 1 17.82 26.69 21.38
CA MET A 1 16.44 27.10 21.04
C MET A 1 15.82 27.97 22.13
N VAL A 2 15.65 27.49 23.35
CA VAL A 2 14.99 28.25 24.45
C VAL A 2 15.63 29.61 24.70
N LEU A 3 16.97 29.68 24.76
CA LEU A 3 17.71 30.94 24.89
C LEU A 3 17.45 31.91 23.73
N ALA A 4 17.38 31.40 22.49
CA ALA A 4 17.10 32.23 21.31
C ALA A 4 15.65 32.74 21.30
N LEU A 5 14.70 31.90 21.69
CA LEU A 5 13.29 32.27 21.82
C LEU A 5 13.09 33.32 22.91
N GLN A 6 13.71 33.14 24.07
CA GLN A 6 13.69 34.12 25.16
C GLN A 6 14.24 35.48 24.72
N SER A 7 15.38 35.49 24.02
CA SER A 7 15.96 36.73 23.48
C SER A 7 15.05 37.40 22.44
N MET A 8 14.37 36.62 21.59
CA MET A 8 13.44 37.16 20.59
C MET A 8 12.16 37.72 21.23
N LEU A 9 11.58 37.02 22.22
CA LEU A 9 10.41 37.50 22.96
C LEU A 9 10.73 38.77 23.77
N PHE A 10 11.93 38.83 24.36
CA PHE A 10 12.43 40.03 25.02
C PHE A 10 12.59 41.19 24.04
N ALA A 11 13.14 40.94 22.85
CA ALA A 11 13.28 41.96 21.79
C ALA A 11 11.94 42.50 21.27
N VAL A 12 10.87 41.68 21.31
CA VAL A 12 9.51 42.08 20.92
C VAL A 12 8.74 42.77 22.07
N GLY A 13 9.35 42.88 23.27
CA GLY A 13 8.80 43.66 24.39
C GLY A 13 8.01 42.85 25.43
N ILE A 14 8.12 41.52 25.42
CA ILE A 14 7.53 40.69 26.48
C ILE A 14 8.42 40.77 27.72
N GLN A 15 7.81 41.03 28.89
CA GLN A 15 8.51 41.11 30.17
C GLN A 15 9.33 39.85 30.44
N ALA A 16 10.52 39.99 31.03
CA ALA A 16 11.48 38.90 31.22
C ALA A 16 10.89 37.65 31.91
N SER A 17 9.98 37.84 32.88
CA SER A 17 9.27 36.77 33.58
C SER A 17 8.25 36.03 32.68
N GLY A 18 7.49 36.77 31.88
CA GLY A 18 6.53 36.22 30.90
C GLY A 18 7.23 35.52 29.74
N ALA A 19 8.36 36.07 29.27
CA ALA A 19 9.17 35.49 28.20
C ALA A 19 9.80 34.15 28.60
N LEU A 20 10.27 34.04 29.85
CA LEU A 20 10.81 32.80 30.40
C LEU A 20 9.72 31.71 30.53
N SER A 21 8.57 32.06 31.10
CA SER A 21 7.44 31.11 31.27
C SER A 21 6.88 30.62 29.94
N ALA A 22 6.66 31.53 28.98
CA ALA A 22 6.22 31.19 27.63
C ALA A 22 7.27 30.33 26.91
N GLY A 23 8.56 30.69 27.04
CA GLY A 23 9.67 29.95 26.45
C GLY A 23 9.78 28.51 26.96
N ILE A 24 9.57 28.28 28.27
CA ILE A 24 9.55 26.94 28.86
C ILE A 24 8.36 26.13 28.33
N ASN A 25 7.15 26.70 28.34
CA ASN A 25 5.95 26.00 27.86
C ASN A 25 6.06 25.62 26.37
N TRP A 26 6.62 26.50 25.54
CA TRP A 26 6.86 26.20 24.13
C TRP A 26 7.95 25.14 23.95
N ALA A 27 9.03 25.19 24.74
CA ALA A 27 10.08 24.18 24.70
C ALA A 27 9.56 22.79 25.08
N ILE A 28 8.71 22.68 26.10
CA ILE A 28 8.09 21.41 26.52
C ILE A 28 7.17 20.89 25.41
N LYS A 29 6.30 21.74 24.87
CA LYS A 29 5.43 21.41 23.72
C LYS A 29 6.23 20.89 22.53
N ASP A 30 7.36 21.53 22.20
CA ASP A 30 8.24 21.13 21.10
C ASP A 30 8.99 19.84 21.38
N GLY A 31 9.49 19.67 22.61
CA GLY A 31 10.15 18.43 23.04
C GLY A 31 9.22 17.22 22.95
N VAL A 32 7.99 17.33 23.44
CA VAL A 32 6.98 16.26 23.34
C VAL A 32 6.64 15.95 21.88
N GLY A 33 6.49 16.99 21.05
CA GLY A 33 6.25 16.83 19.61
C GLY A 33 7.36 16.05 18.90
N GLN A 34 8.62 16.40 19.16
CA GLN A 34 9.79 15.74 18.58
C GLN A 34 9.93 14.29 19.06
N LEU A 35 9.73 14.03 20.36
CA LEU A 35 9.72 12.67 20.91
C LEU A 35 8.65 11.80 20.24
N GLY A 36 7.44 12.33 20.04
CA GLY A 36 6.38 11.63 19.32
C GLY A 36 6.78 11.28 17.88
N GLY A 37 7.45 12.21 17.19
CA GLY A 37 8.01 11.96 15.87
C GLY A 37 9.06 10.84 15.86
N ILE A 38 9.96 10.81 16.85
CA ILE A 38 11.00 9.78 17.00
C ILE A 38 10.37 8.40 17.25
N VAL A 39 9.39 8.31 18.15
CA VAL A 39 8.67 7.06 18.43
C VAL A 39 7.92 6.56 17.19
N TYR A 40 7.30 7.47 16.45
CA TYR A 40 6.65 7.10 15.19
C TYR A 40 7.66 6.59 14.14
N ALA A 41 8.82 7.24 14.03
CA ALA A 41 9.90 6.81 13.14
C ALA A 41 10.41 5.41 13.47
N SER A 42 10.59 5.11 14.76
CA SER A 42 11.14 3.83 15.21
C SER A 42 10.15 2.67 15.01
N VAL A 43 8.85 2.92 15.17
CA VAL A 43 7.81 1.89 14.99
C VAL A 43 7.44 1.69 13.53
N LEU A 44 7.29 2.76 12.73
CA LEU A 44 6.81 2.68 11.34
C LEU A 44 7.90 2.77 10.25
N GLY A 45 9.16 2.95 10.65
CA GLY A 45 10.35 3.09 9.79
C GLY A 45 10.46 2.14 8.61
N LYS A 46 10.07 0.88 8.82
CA LYS A 46 10.36 -0.22 7.87
C LYS A 46 9.55 -0.17 6.57
N ASN A 47 8.46 0.62 6.51
CA ASN A 47 7.49 0.57 5.42
C ASN A 47 7.34 1.90 4.64
N PHE A 48 8.17 2.92 4.93
CA PHE A 48 7.97 4.25 4.34
C PHE A 48 8.14 4.29 2.82
N ASP A 49 9.12 3.58 2.29
CA ASP A 49 9.45 3.64 0.86
C ASP A 49 8.39 2.96 -0.04
N LEU A 50 7.81 1.85 0.43
CA LEU A 50 6.88 1.03 -0.35
C LEU A 50 5.54 1.73 -0.59
N GLU A 51 5.10 2.53 0.38
CA GLU A 51 3.76 3.11 0.42
C GLU A 51 3.80 4.64 0.34
N SER A 52 4.81 5.16 -0.38
CA SER A 52 5.15 6.58 -0.45
C SER A 52 3.99 7.49 -0.83
N LYS A 53 3.18 7.12 -1.84
CA LYS A 53 2.00 7.90 -2.25
C LYS A 53 0.96 8.03 -1.15
N ARG A 54 0.63 6.90 -0.50
CA ARG A 54 -0.35 6.87 0.58
C ARG A 54 0.13 7.68 1.77
N LEU A 55 1.39 7.47 2.18
CA LEU A 55 1.99 8.20 3.28
C LEU A 55 2.05 9.70 2.99
N ARG A 56 2.32 10.10 1.74
CA ARG A 56 2.28 11.51 1.33
C ARG A 56 0.89 12.10 1.47
N PHE A 57 -0.16 11.40 1.05
CA PHE A 57 -1.55 11.86 1.20
C PHE A 57 -1.93 11.98 2.68
N TRP A 58 -1.76 10.91 3.46
CA TRP A 58 -2.10 10.90 4.88
C TRP A 58 -1.28 11.90 5.70
N SER A 59 -0.03 12.18 5.32
CA SER A 59 0.78 13.21 5.98
C SER A 59 0.10 14.57 5.95
N THR A 60 -0.51 14.96 4.83
CA THR A 60 -1.24 16.22 4.75
C THR A 60 -2.54 16.19 5.53
N VAL A 61 -3.27 15.07 5.51
CA VAL A 61 -4.49 14.92 6.33
C VAL A 61 -4.16 15.08 7.82
N TRP A 62 -3.12 14.40 8.30
CA TRP A 62 -2.66 14.50 9.69
C TRP A 62 -2.19 15.91 10.04
N LEU A 63 -1.47 16.58 9.13
CA LEU A 63 -1.06 17.96 9.32
C LEU A 63 -2.27 18.88 9.52
N GLN A 64 -3.28 18.74 8.65
CA GLN A 64 -4.50 19.55 8.72
C GLN A 64 -5.31 19.28 9.98
N LEU A 65 -5.45 18.02 10.40
CA LEU A 65 -6.11 17.67 11.66
C LEU A 65 -5.36 18.22 12.87
N ALA A 66 -4.03 18.14 12.87
CA ALA A 66 -3.20 18.65 13.94
C ALA A 66 -3.26 20.19 14.03
N THR A 67 -3.24 20.89 12.90
CA THR A 67 -3.43 22.34 12.85
C THR A 67 -4.84 22.74 13.28
N CYS A 68 -5.86 21.97 12.92
CA CYS A 68 -7.24 22.17 13.41
C CYS A 68 -7.30 22.08 14.94
N LEU A 69 -6.66 21.06 15.53
CA LEU A 69 -6.58 20.90 16.98
C LEU A 69 -5.85 22.07 17.66
N GLU A 70 -4.83 22.63 17.02
CA GLU A 70 -4.11 23.80 17.52
C GLU A 70 -4.97 25.07 17.48
N ILE A 71 -5.76 25.27 16.41
CA ILE A 71 -6.72 26.38 16.30
C ILE A 71 -7.81 26.27 17.38
N LEU A 72 -8.18 25.06 17.78
CA LEU A 72 -9.17 24.81 18.85
C LEU A 72 -8.64 25.04 20.27
N THR A 73 -7.34 25.24 20.45
CA THR A 73 -6.74 25.42 21.79
C THR A 73 -7.34 26.53 22.66
N PRO A 74 -7.80 27.69 22.12
CA PRO A 74 -8.43 28.73 22.94
C PRO A 74 -9.72 28.30 23.63
N LEU A 75 -10.40 27.26 23.12
CA LEU A 75 -11.62 26.71 23.75
C LEU A 75 -11.33 25.91 25.03
N PHE A 76 -10.07 25.48 25.23
CA PHE A 76 -9.66 24.63 26.36
C PHE A 76 -8.47 25.25 27.11
N PRO A 77 -8.62 26.45 27.71
CA PRO A 77 -7.50 27.16 28.34
C PRO A 77 -6.85 26.37 29.49
N GLY A 78 -7.63 25.59 30.25
CA GLY A 78 -7.12 24.75 31.35
C GLY A 78 -6.29 23.54 30.90
N PHE A 79 -6.47 23.08 29.65
CA PHE A 79 -5.73 21.95 29.07
C PHE A 79 -4.83 22.38 27.91
N PHE A 80 -4.54 23.67 27.79
CA PHE A 80 -3.79 24.25 26.67
C PHE A 80 -2.52 23.48 26.36
N LEU A 81 -1.67 23.24 27.36
CA LEU A 81 -0.38 22.57 27.16
C LEU A 81 -0.55 21.14 26.64
N ALA A 82 -1.54 20.40 27.15
CA ALA A 82 -1.80 19.02 26.72
C ALA A 82 -2.32 18.98 25.27
N VAL A 83 -3.34 19.79 24.96
CA VAL A 83 -3.94 19.86 23.61
C VAL A 83 -2.91 20.34 22.59
N ALA A 84 -2.16 21.40 22.93
CA ALA A 84 -1.11 21.94 22.07
C ALA A 84 0.04 20.95 21.84
N SER A 85 0.38 20.14 22.85
CA SER A 85 1.41 19.09 22.73
C SER A 85 0.94 17.95 21.82
N ILE A 86 -0.31 17.50 21.96
CA ILE A 86 -0.90 16.46 21.09
C ILE A 86 -0.95 16.95 19.63
N ALA A 87 -1.39 18.19 19.42
CA ALA A 87 -1.34 18.81 18.10
C ALA A 87 0.09 18.84 17.54
N ASN A 88 1.08 19.20 18.37
CA ASN A 88 2.47 19.25 17.93
C ASN A 88 3.05 17.87 17.59
N VAL A 89 2.67 16.82 18.31
CA VAL A 89 3.01 15.42 17.96
C VAL A 89 2.46 15.09 16.57
N GLY A 90 1.17 15.38 16.32
CA GLY A 90 0.55 15.14 15.01
C GLY A 90 1.26 15.86 13.86
N LYS A 91 1.65 17.14 14.07
CA LYS A 91 2.42 17.92 13.10
C LYS A 91 3.79 17.30 12.83
N ASN A 92 4.53 16.90 13.87
CA ASN A 92 5.84 16.28 13.72
C ASN A 92 5.76 14.94 12.98
N VAL A 93 4.76 14.11 13.28
CA VAL A 93 4.48 12.86 12.55
C VAL A 93 4.19 13.15 11.07
N ALA A 94 3.35 14.15 10.79
CA ALA A 94 3.04 14.56 9.43
C ALA A 94 4.28 15.08 8.67
N TYR A 95 5.11 15.92 9.29
CA TYR A 95 6.34 16.41 8.69
C TYR A 95 7.34 15.29 8.41
N LEU A 96 7.47 14.34 9.33
CA LEU A 96 8.34 13.20 9.15
C LEU A 96 7.86 12.29 8.02
N ALA A 97 6.57 11.96 7.99
CA ALA A 97 5.99 11.16 6.91
C ALA A 97 6.14 11.85 5.55
N SER A 98 5.84 13.14 5.46
CA SER A 98 6.06 13.94 4.26
C SER A 98 7.53 13.94 3.85
N GLY A 99 8.44 14.16 4.81
CA GLY A 99 9.89 14.15 4.60
C GLY A 99 10.42 12.82 4.06
N ALA A 100 10.01 11.70 4.64
CA ALA A 100 10.42 10.36 4.21
C ALA A 100 10.02 10.09 2.75
N THR A 101 8.80 10.47 2.37
CA THR A 101 8.30 10.27 1.00
C THR A 101 8.95 11.18 -0.04
N LYS A 102 9.57 12.30 0.35
CA LYS A 102 10.24 13.20 -0.60
C LYS A 102 11.41 12.51 -1.32
N ALA A 103 12.17 11.68 -0.62
CA ALA A 103 13.32 11.00 -1.21
C ALA A 103 12.91 10.06 -2.35
N SER A 104 11.88 9.23 -2.13
CA SER A 104 11.38 8.30 -3.14
C SER A 104 10.72 9.02 -4.32
N ILE A 105 10.00 10.11 -4.08
CA ILE A 105 9.38 10.94 -5.13
C ILE A 105 10.45 11.64 -5.97
N ASN A 106 11.42 12.31 -5.34
CA ASN A 106 12.51 12.99 -6.07
C ASN A 106 13.32 12.00 -6.90
N ARG A 107 13.55 10.79 -6.37
CA ARG A 107 14.20 9.70 -7.12
C ARG A 107 13.40 9.25 -8.32
N SER A 108 12.07 9.23 -8.25
CA SER A 108 11.22 8.88 -9.40
C SER A 108 11.25 9.93 -10.51
N LEU A 109 11.46 11.20 -10.14
CA LEU A 109 11.56 12.34 -11.05
C LEU A 109 12.97 12.53 -11.61
N ALA A 110 13.99 11.94 -10.99
CA ALA A 110 15.35 11.95 -11.50
C ALA A 110 15.47 11.04 -12.73
N THR A 111 15.87 11.60 -13.86
CA THR A 111 15.99 10.90 -15.15
C THR A 111 17.44 10.58 -15.53
N SER A 112 18.40 11.36 -15.04
CA SER A 112 19.80 11.30 -15.51
C SER A 112 20.77 11.51 -14.35
N ASP A 113 20.65 10.68 -13.31
CA ASP A 113 21.43 10.76 -12.06
C ASP A 113 21.47 12.17 -11.43
N ASN A 114 20.42 12.95 -11.68
CA ASN A 114 20.28 14.35 -11.32
C ASN A 114 19.46 14.54 -10.03
N LEU A 115 19.54 13.58 -9.11
CA LEU A 115 18.73 13.58 -7.87
C LEU A 115 18.99 14.83 -7.02
N GLY A 116 20.24 15.31 -6.98
CA GLY A 116 20.62 16.53 -6.27
C GLY A 116 19.94 17.78 -6.86
N ASP A 117 19.95 17.94 -8.17
CA ASP A 117 19.31 19.07 -8.87
C ASP A 117 17.79 19.06 -8.68
N VAL A 118 17.15 17.89 -8.85
CA VAL A 118 15.70 17.74 -8.61
C VAL A 118 15.35 18.09 -7.16
N THR A 119 16.16 17.62 -6.20
CA THR A 119 15.93 17.89 -4.78
C THR A 119 16.11 19.37 -4.45
N ALA A 120 17.13 20.03 -5.01
CA ALA A 120 17.36 21.46 -4.84
C ALA A 120 16.22 22.30 -5.41
N LYS A 121 15.79 22.00 -6.65
CA LYS A 121 14.66 22.70 -7.29
C LYS A 121 13.35 22.52 -6.54
N PHE A 122 13.06 21.29 -6.10
CA PHE A 122 11.89 21.01 -5.28
C PHE A 122 11.95 21.79 -3.95
N GLY A 123 13.12 21.84 -3.31
CA GLY A 123 13.36 22.63 -2.10
C GLY A 123 13.07 24.12 -2.32
N SER A 124 13.64 24.71 -3.37
CA SER A 124 13.41 26.12 -3.73
C SER A 124 11.94 26.42 -4.03
N GLN A 125 11.25 25.55 -4.77
CA GLN A 125 9.82 25.70 -5.03
C GLN A 125 8.98 25.62 -3.75
N SER A 126 9.31 24.68 -2.86
CA SER A 126 8.63 24.55 -1.56
C SER A 126 8.84 25.80 -0.70
N THR A 127 10.04 26.38 -0.68
CA THR A 127 10.34 27.61 0.06
C THR A 127 9.60 28.81 -0.53
N ALA A 128 9.62 28.98 -1.85
CA ALA A 128 8.91 30.06 -2.53
C ALA A 128 7.38 29.98 -2.27
N ALA A 129 6.80 28.78 -2.38
CA ALA A 129 5.39 28.55 -2.05
C ALA A 129 5.09 28.83 -0.57
N GLY A 130 6.01 28.47 0.33
CA GLY A 130 5.89 28.79 1.76
C GLY A 130 5.92 30.29 2.06
N LEU A 131 6.80 31.04 1.40
CA LEU A 131 6.86 32.51 1.51
C LEU A 131 5.56 33.16 1.02
N PHE A 132 5.06 32.72 -0.14
CA PHE A 132 3.80 33.21 -0.67
C PHE A 132 2.62 32.90 0.27
N GLY A 133 2.56 31.66 0.78
CA GLY A 133 1.57 31.26 1.79
C GLY A 133 1.66 32.08 3.07
N THR A 134 2.87 32.47 3.49
CA THR A 134 3.09 33.31 4.67
C THR A 134 2.60 34.74 4.45
N ILE A 135 2.85 35.32 3.27
CA ILE A 135 2.34 36.65 2.89
C ILE A 135 0.81 36.66 2.90
N ILE A 136 0.18 35.63 2.31
CA ILE A 136 -1.28 35.47 2.35
C ILE A 136 -1.77 35.29 3.78
N GLY A 137 -1.11 34.45 4.58
CA GLY A 137 -1.49 34.18 5.97
C GLY A 137 -1.43 35.44 6.84
N ILE A 138 -0.38 36.26 6.72
CA ILE A 138 -0.25 37.53 7.43
C ILE A 138 -1.35 38.50 6.99
N SER A 139 -1.55 38.66 5.69
CA SER A 139 -2.59 39.55 5.13
C SER A 139 -3.98 39.15 5.62
N THR A 140 -4.27 37.85 5.64
CA THR A 140 -5.54 37.26 6.08
C THR A 140 -5.74 37.44 7.59
N SER A 141 -4.69 37.22 8.39
CA SER A 141 -4.69 37.42 9.85
C SER A 141 -5.03 38.87 10.22
N SER A 142 -4.45 39.84 9.49
CA SER A 142 -4.72 41.27 9.71
C SER A 142 -6.16 41.69 9.43
N ILE A 143 -6.90 40.94 8.60
CA ILE A 143 -8.29 41.25 8.22
C ILE A 143 -9.28 40.61 9.19
N ILE A 144 -9.01 39.37 9.63
CA ILE A 144 -9.95 38.55 10.44
C ILE A 144 -9.99 38.99 11.90
N GLY A 145 -8.87 39.47 12.45
CA GLY A 145 -8.75 39.74 13.88
C GLY A 145 -8.81 38.45 14.73
N ASN A 146 -9.40 38.54 15.93
CA ASN A 146 -9.38 37.46 16.93
C ASN A 146 -10.67 36.62 17.00
N ASP A 147 -11.58 36.78 16.05
CA ASP A 147 -12.85 36.04 16.08
C ASP A 147 -12.67 34.59 15.60
N PHE A 148 -13.01 33.65 16.49
CA PHE A 148 -12.87 32.21 16.27
C PHE A 148 -13.70 31.70 15.08
N GLY A 149 -14.89 32.26 14.85
CA GLY A 149 -15.77 31.86 13.75
C GLY A 149 -15.15 32.14 12.38
N TYR A 150 -14.58 33.33 12.20
CA TYR A 150 -13.91 33.70 10.96
C TYR A 150 -12.59 32.92 10.74
N LEU A 151 -11.86 32.60 11.81
CA LEU A 151 -10.69 31.72 11.74
C LEU A 151 -11.07 30.33 11.21
N CYS A 152 -12.13 29.72 11.74
CA CYS A 152 -12.63 28.44 11.25
C CYS A 152 -13.14 28.53 9.81
N PHE A 153 -13.88 29.59 9.47
CA PHE A 153 -14.43 29.81 8.14
C PHE A 153 -13.34 29.92 7.07
N MET A 154 -12.18 30.49 7.40
CA MET A 154 -11.04 30.55 6.49
C MET A 154 -10.23 29.27 6.50
N PHE A 155 -9.95 28.70 7.68
CA PHE A 155 -9.12 27.50 7.79
C PHE A 155 -9.71 26.30 7.04
N VAL A 156 -11.02 26.05 7.15
CA VAL A 156 -11.64 24.84 6.58
C VAL A 156 -11.51 24.78 5.04
N PRO A 157 -11.88 25.82 4.27
CA PRO A 157 -11.66 25.83 2.81
C PRO A 157 -10.18 25.69 2.43
N PHE A 158 -9.27 26.41 3.08
CA PHE A 158 -7.82 26.29 2.81
C PHE A 158 -7.31 24.87 3.08
N SER A 159 -7.81 24.24 4.13
CA SER A 159 -7.49 22.86 4.49
C SER A 159 -7.97 21.86 3.44
N ILE A 160 -9.21 22.01 2.96
CA ILE A 160 -9.78 21.17 1.89
C ILE A 160 -8.98 21.34 0.59
N VAL A 161 -8.70 22.58 0.19
CA VAL A 161 -7.89 22.87 -1.01
C VAL A 161 -6.52 22.21 -0.89
N SER A 162 -5.85 22.33 0.27
CA SER A 162 -4.55 21.70 0.52
C SER A 162 -4.60 20.17 0.35
N ILE A 163 -5.62 19.52 0.89
CA ILE A 163 -5.81 18.06 0.76
C ILE A 163 -6.09 17.67 -0.69
N CYS A 164 -6.98 18.40 -1.37
CA CYS A 164 -7.31 18.17 -2.78
C CYS A 164 -6.10 18.36 -3.70
N SER A 165 -5.33 19.44 -3.53
CA SER A 165 -4.11 19.69 -4.30
C SER A 165 -3.08 18.59 -4.08
N ASN A 166 -2.89 18.12 -2.84
CA ASN A 166 -1.99 16.99 -2.59
C ASN A 166 -2.50 15.70 -3.23
N TYR A 167 -3.81 15.43 -3.18
CA TYR A 167 -4.40 14.26 -3.83
C TYR A 167 -4.15 14.24 -5.34
N ILE A 168 -4.37 15.37 -6.01
CA ILE A 168 -4.09 15.53 -7.45
C ILE A 168 -2.58 15.33 -7.70
N GLY A 169 -1.73 15.95 -6.88
CA GLY A 169 -0.27 15.81 -6.98
C GLY A 169 0.19 14.37 -6.86
N VAL A 170 -0.30 13.63 -5.86
CA VAL A 170 0.06 12.22 -5.63
C VAL A 170 -0.40 11.30 -6.77
N LYS A 171 -1.55 11.58 -7.39
CA LYS A 171 -2.05 10.84 -8.58
C LYS A 171 -1.14 10.99 -9.80
N CYS A 172 -0.49 12.15 -9.95
CA CYS A 172 0.40 12.40 -11.09
C CYS A 172 1.79 11.76 -10.92
N ILE A 173 2.15 11.29 -9.72
CA ILE A 173 3.48 10.72 -9.47
C ILE A 173 3.56 9.30 -10.04
N GLU A 174 4.57 9.07 -10.86
CA GLU A 174 4.88 7.77 -11.47
C GLU A 174 6.04 7.12 -10.72
N LEU A 175 5.71 6.21 -9.78
CA LEU A 175 6.73 5.48 -9.04
C LEU A 175 7.14 4.22 -9.81
N LYS A 176 8.46 4.06 -9.99
CA LYS A 176 9.07 2.90 -10.67
C LYS A 176 9.20 1.65 -9.78
N THR A 177 8.94 1.78 -8.49
CA THR A 177 9.01 0.68 -7.52
C THR A 177 7.68 -0.05 -7.41
N PHE A 178 7.73 -1.38 -7.27
CA PHE A 178 6.53 -2.17 -7.07
C PHE A 178 6.07 -2.14 -5.60
N ASN A 179 4.80 -1.85 -5.42
CA ASN A 179 4.04 -2.23 -4.23
C ASN A 179 3.12 -3.40 -4.62
N LEU A 180 2.61 -4.16 -3.63
CA LEU A 180 1.67 -5.25 -3.85
C LEU A 180 0.48 -4.82 -4.72
N GLU A 181 -0.05 -3.62 -4.50
CA GLU A 181 -1.14 -3.09 -5.29
C GLU A 181 -0.77 -2.83 -6.75
N ARG A 182 0.37 -2.17 -6.99
CA ARG A 182 0.86 -1.88 -8.35
C ARG A 182 1.13 -3.18 -9.10
N LEU A 183 1.73 -4.17 -8.44
CA LEU A 183 1.99 -5.48 -9.02
C LEU A 183 0.69 -6.18 -9.44
N MET A 184 -0.33 -6.14 -8.58
CA MET A 184 -1.64 -6.74 -8.88
C MET A 184 -2.38 -6.03 -10.03
N LEU A 185 -2.20 -4.71 -10.17
CA LEU A 185 -2.73 -3.97 -11.33
C LEU A 185 -2.03 -4.38 -12.62
N VAL A 186 -0.70 -4.54 -12.59
CA VAL A 186 0.06 -5.05 -13.74
C VAL A 186 -0.38 -6.45 -14.11
N PHE A 187 -0.54 -7.36 -13.14
CA PHE A 187 -1.06 -8.71 -13.39
C PHE A 187 -2.46 -8.69 -14.01
N LYS A 188 -3.36 -7.83 -13.51
CA LYS A 188 -4.70 -7.69 -14.07
C LYS A 188 -4.70 -7.24 -15.52
N ASN A 189 -3.76 -6.36 -15.89
CA ASN A 189 -3.66 -5.86 -17.26
C ASN A 189 -2.95 -6.87 -18.18
N SER A 190 -2.00 -7.65 -17.66
CA SER A 190 -1.17 -8.55 -18.47
C SER A 190 -1.75 -9.96 -18.63
N ILE A 191 -2.54 -10.44 -17.67
CA ILE A 191 -3.14 -11.78 -17.69
C ILE A 191 -4.62 -11.63 -17.96
N SER A 192 -5.06 -12.08 -19.14
CA SER A 192 -6.47 -12.18 -19.49
C SER A 192 -6.85 -13.64 -19.71
N CYS A 193 -8.03 -14.02 -19.23
CA CYS A 193 -8.66 -15.27 -19.65
C CYS A 193 -9.39 -14.99 -20.97
N LYS A 194 -9.04 -15.71 -22.04
CA LYS A 194 -9.81 -15.65 -23.29
C LYS A 194 -11.11 -16.42 -23.06
N HIS A 195 -12.25 -15.74 -23.23
CA HIS A 195 -13.50 -16.43 -23.50
C HIS A 195 -13.46 -16.82 -24.97
N ASP A 196 -13.24 -18.10 -25.26
CA ASP A 196 -13.55 -18.60 -26.59
C ASP A 196 -15.08 -18.43 -26.76
N GLU A 197 -15.48 -17.48 -27.61
CA GLU A 197 -16.82 -17.50 -28.19
C GLU A 197 -16.96 -18.85 -28.90
N PHE A 198 -17.90 -19.67 -28.43
CA PHE A 198 -18.16 -21.03 -28.91
C PHE A 198 -18.55 -21.01 -30.41
N HIS A 199 -17.56 -21.00 -31.29
CA HIS A 199 -17.72 -21.51 -32.63
C HIS A 199 -17.38 -23.01 -32.60
N TYR A 200 -18.39 -23.83 -32.86
CA TYR A 200 -18.32 -25.28 -32.96
C TYR A 200 -17.31 -25.69 -34.06
N THR A 201 -16.04 -25.79 -33.72
CA THR A 201 -15.06 -26.53 -34.50
C THR A 201 -14.16 -27.31 -33.56
N LYS A 202 -14.15 -28.64 -33.73
CA LYS A 202 -13.24 -29.57 -33.07
C LYS A 202 -11.79 -29.15 -33.34
N SER A 203 -11.21 -28.34 -32.46
CA SER A 203 -9.77 -28.10 -32.38
C SER A 203 -9.43 -27.68 -30.95
N LYS A 204 -8.56 -28.46 -30.31
CA LYS A 204 -8.04 -28.25 -28.95
C LYS A 204 -7.22 -26.94 -28.89
N SER A 205 -7.75 -25.88 -28.30
CA SER A 205 -6.96 -24.79 -27.70
C SER A 205 -6.93 -24.98 -26.17
N ILE A 206 -5.87 -25.61 -25.65
CA ILE A 206 -5.77 -26.01 -24.23
C ILE A 206 -5.38 -24.86 -23.28
N ASN A 207 -5.18 -23.62 -23.76
CA ASN A 207 -4.78 -22.51 -22.89
C ASN A 207 -5.88 -21.44 -22.78
N LYS A 208 -6.70 -21.53 -21.71
CA LYS A 208 -7.69 -20.48 -21.35
C LYS A 208 -7.05 -19.15 -20.95
N LEU A 209 -5.81 -19.17 -20.48
CA LEU A 209 -5.03 -17.98 -20.12
C LEU A 209 -4.24 -17.46 -21.32
N SER A 210 -4.28 -16.14 -21.53
CA SER A 210 -3.43 -15.45 -22.48
C SER A 210 -2.66 -14.33 -21.81
N LEU A 211 -1.40 -14.20 -22.22
CA LEU A 211 -0.52 -13.12 -21.80
C LEU A 211 -0.64 -11.97 -22.81
N ASN A 212 -1.17 -10.83 -22.39
CA ASN A 212 -1.13 -9.61 -23.16
C ASN A 212 0.14 -8.81 -22.81
N LEU A 213 1.05 -8.70 -23.78
CA LEU A 213 2.33 -7.99 -23.67
C LEU A 213 2.30 -6.58 -24.28
N GLU A 214 1.11 -6.03 -24.56
CA GLU A 214 0.97 -4.64 -25.01
C GLU A 214 1.69 -3.67 -24.07
N SER A 215 2.51 -2.78 -24.64
CA SER A 215 3.34 -1.84 -23.87
C SER A 215 2.52 -0.91 -22.96
N SER A 216 1.30 -0.56 -23.37
CA SER A 216 0.33 0.26 -22.62
C SER A 216 -0.06 -0.35 -21.26
N ASN A 217 -0.03 -1.68 -21.13
CA ASN A 217 -0.39 -2.39 -19.90
C ASN A 217 0.68 -2.26 -18.81
N PHE A 218 1.92 -1.96 -19.20
CA PHE A 218 3.08 -1.83 -18.32
C PHE A 218 3.49 -0.37 -18.08
N GLU A 219 2.80 0.59 -18.71
CA GLU A 219 3.08 2.01 -18.51
C GLU A 219 2.80 2.47 -17.07
N PHE A 220 3.78 3.18 -16.49
CA PHE A 220 3.66 3.73 -15.14
C PHE A 220 2.44 4.63 -14.96
N LYS A 221 2.07 5.37 -16.00
CA LYS A 221 0.94 6.30 -16.00
C LYS A 221 -0.40 5.59 -15.80
N ASN A 222 -0.60 4.43 -16.41
CA ASN A 222 -1.83 3.66 -16.28
C ASN A 222 -1.96 3.08 -14.87
N VAL A 223 -0.86 2.52 -14.35
CA VAL A 223 -0.81 1.99 -12.98
C VAL A 223 -0.99 3.11 -11.94
N ALA A 224 -0.37 4.27 -12.15
CA ALA A 224 -0.44 5.40 -11.23
C ALA A 224 -1.86 5.98 -11.08
N LYS A 225 -2.67 5.97 -12.16
CA LYS A 225 -4.06 6.43 -12.15
C LYS A 225 -5.00 5.50 -11.37
N ASN A 226 -4.76 4.19 -11.48
CA ASN A 226 -5.64 3.15 -10.93
C ASN A 226 -5.23 2.69 -9.53
N GLU A 227 -4.08 3.13 -9.02
CA GLU A 227 -3.61 2.85 -7.67
C GLU A 227 -4.50 3.52 -6.61
N ASN A 228 -4.94 2.75 -5.62
CA ASN A 228 -5.65 3.26 -4.46
C ASN A 228 -4.70 3.97 -3.51
N ILE A 229 -4.97 5.25 -3.28
CA ILE A 229 -4.13 6.10 -2.42
C ILE A 229 -4.62 6.06 -0.96
N TYR A 230 -5.86 5.66 -0.70
CA TYR A 230 -6.49 5.83 0.62
C TYR A 230 -6.14 4.72 1.60
N PHE A 231 -6.24 3.46 1.17
CA PHE A 231 -6.15 2.31 2.05
C PHE A 231 -4.95 1.43 1.70
N LYS A 232 -4.31 0.86 2.73
CA LYS A 232 -3.34 -0.21 2.52
C LYS A 232 -4.06 -1.42 1.96
N LYS A 233 -3.61 -1.94 0.82
CA LYS A 233 -4.11 -3.21 0.32
C LYS A 233 -3.76 -4.30 1.34
N PRO A 234 -4.75 -4.96 1.94
CA PRO A 234 -4.47 -6.03 2.90
C PRO A 234 -3.73 -7.17 2.21
N GLN A 235 -2.96 -7.93 2.98
CA GLN A 235 -2.32 -9.18 2.51
C GLN A 235 -3.35 -10.23 2.07
N THR A 236 -4.63 -10.06 2.43
CA THR A 236 -5.75 -10.84 1.90
C THR A 236 -6.48 -10.06 0.81
N ILE A 237 -6.27 -10.43 -0.44
CA ILE A 237 -6.93 -9.83 -1.60
C ILE A 237 -8.19 -10.61 -1.91
N LYS A 238 -9.34 -9.94 -1.86
CA LYS A 238 -10.64 -10.54 -2.17
C LYS A 238 -10.99 -10.27 -3.62
N PHE A 239 -11.21 -11.34 -4.36
CA PHE A 239 -11.75 -11.32 -5.72
C PHE A 239 -13.17 -11.87 -5.67
N THR A 240 -14.12 -11.08 -6.12
CA THR A 240 -15.53 -11.49 -6.15
C THR A 240 -16.05 -11.33 -7.56
N ASN A 241 -16.62 -12.41 -8.08
CA ASN A 241 -17.49 -12.37 -9.24
C ASN A 241 -18.94 -12.66 -8.78
N SER A 242 -19.92 -12.52 -9.67
CA SER A 242 -21.34 -12.78 -9.41
C SER A 242 -21.63 -14.14 -8.75
N TYR A 243 -20.71 -15.11 -8.92
CA TYR A 243 -20.90 -16.51 -8.50
C TYR A 243 -19.86 -17.01 -7.50
N ASN A 244 -18.59 -16.59 -7.65
CA ASN A 244 -17.48 -17.09 -6.84
C ASN A 244 -16.81 -15.97 -6.03
N LYS A 245 -16.42 -16.32 -4.81
CA LYS A 245 -15.58 -15.50 -3.94
C LYS A 245 -14.25 -16.21 -3.75
N VAL A 246 -13.17 -15.61 -4.24
CA VAL A 246 -11.81 -16.13 -4.11
C VAL A 246 -11.00 -15.18 -3.24
N HIS A 247 -10.36 -15.70 -2.20
CA HIS A 247 -9.51 -14.93 -1.31
C HIS A 247 -8.04 -15.36 -1.50
N LEU A 248 -7.21 -14.46 -2.02
CA LEU A 248 -5.77 -14.66 -2.12
C LEU A 248 -5.09 -14.12 -0.86
N LYS A 249 -4.54 -14.97 0.00
CA LYS A 249 -3.78 -14.57 1.20
C LYS A 249 -2.28 -14.73 0.95
N ILE A 250 -1.53 -13.67 1.21
CA ILE A 250 -0.07 -13.64 1.04
C ILE A 250 0.58 -13.75 2.41
N SER A 251 1.39 -14.79 2.60
CA SER A 251 2.07 -15.16 3.84
C SER A 251 1.15 -15.15 5.08
N PRO A 252 0.00 -15.87 5.08
CA PRO A 252 -0.81 -16.00 6.28
C PRO A 252 -0.08 -16.84 7.35
N ASN A 253 -0.46 -16.69 8.62
CA ASN A 253 0.11 -17.49 9.70
C ASN A 253 -0.17 -18.99 9.44
N LEU A 254 0.89 -19.80 9.32
CA LEU A 254 0.82 -21.23 8.98
C LEU A 254 -0.11 -21.99 9.93
N ASN A 255 0.10 -21.89 11.24
CA ASN A 255 -0.66 -22.64 12.24
C ASN A 255 -2.16 -22.28 12.23
N LYS A 256 -2.46 -21.00 12.02
CA LYS A 256 -3.85 -20.55 11.88
C LYS A 256 -4.49 -21.09 10.60
N THR A 257 -3.72 -21.16 9.52
CA THR A 257 -4.22 -21.64 8.23
C THR A 257 -4.48 -23.15 8.25
N PHE A 258 -3.60 -23.94 8.87
CA PHE A 258 -3.81 -25.37 9.03
C PHE A 258 -4.98 -25.69 9.96
N SER A 259 -5.18 -24.91 11.04
CA SER A 259 -6.37 -25.08 11.90
C SER A 259 -7.69 -24.68 11.22
N ASP A 260 -7.69 -23.67 10.34
CA ASP A 260 -8.85 -23.33 9.51
C ASP A 260 -9.14 -24.46 8.49
N CYS A 261 -8.10 -25.06 7.90
CA CYS A 261 -8.23 -26.24 7.04
C CYS A 261 -8.76 -27.47 7.79
N THR A 262 -8.36 -27.71 9.05
CA THR A 262 -8.84 -28.86 9.81
C THR A 262 -10.24 -28.64 10.37
N ASN A 263 -10.61 -27.42 10.77
CA ASN A 263 -11.96 -27.12 11.27
C ASN A 263 -13.03 -27.15 10.16
N SER A 264 -12.67 -26.80 8.92
CA SER A 264 -13.56 -26.97 7.76
C SER A 264 -13.86 -28.45 7.48
N VAL A 265 -12.95 -29.36 7.83
CA VAL A 265 -13.11 -30.82 7.70
C VAL A 265 -14.02 -31.43 8.76
N ILE A 266 -14.21 -30.80 9.92
CA ILE A 266 -14.91 -31.41 11.07
C ILE A 266 -16.45 -31.26 11.02
N THR A 267 -17.00 -30.40 10.15
CA THR A 267 -18.45 -30.05 10.22
C THR A 267 -19.38 -30.79 9.26
N GLU A 268 -18.89 -31.58 8.31
CA GLU A 268 -19.69 -32.55 7.57
C GLU A 268 -18.85 -33.78 7.29
N SER A 269 -19.46 -34.96 7.19
CA SER A 269 -18.85 -36.24 6.86
C SER A 269 -18.20 -36.23 5.47
N TYR A 270 -17.08 -35.53 5.34
CA TYR A 270 -16.23 -35.45 4.18
C TYR A 270 -14.80 -35.70 4.64
N SER A 271 -14.24 -36.78 4.12
CA SER A 271 -12.84 -37.18 4.25
C SER A 271 -11.88 -36.01 3.96
N PRO A 272 -10.64 -36.06 4.46
CA PRO A 272 -9.63 -35.01 4.31
C PRO A 272 -9.09 -34.95 2.87
N GLU A 273 -9.95 -34.66 1.90
CA GLU A 273 -9.67 -34.87 0.48
C GLU A 273 -9.86 -33.62 -0.38
N THR A 274 -10.39 -32.51 0.13
CA THR A 274 -10.49 -31.22 -0.59
C THR A 274 -9.29 -30.29 -0.37
N CYS A 275 -8.32 -30.72 0.42
CA CYS A 275 -7.04 -30.06 0.57
C CYS A 275 -6.11 -30.52 -0.56
N ILE A 276 -5.82 -29.68 -1.56
CA ILE A 276 -4.69 -29.97 -2.46
C ILE A 276 -3.42 -29.58 -1.71
N ILE A 277 -3.01 -30.46 -0.80
CA ILE A 277 -1.65 -30.52 -0.27
C ILE A 277 -0.84 -31.28 -1.32
N GLN A 278 -0.43 -30.60 -2.38
CA GLN A 278 0.69 -31.07 -3.21
C GLN A 278 1.27 -29.92 -4.02
N SER A 279 2.01 -29.08 -3.28
CA SER A 279 3.27 -28.49 -3.72
C SER A 279 4.45 -29.05 -2.90
N PHE A 280 4.36 -30.32 -2.47
CA PHE A 280 5.46 -31.07 -1.85
C PHE A 280 5.98 -32.12 -2.83
N SER A 281 6.46 -31.69 -4.00
CA SER A 281 7.10 -32.61 -4.95
C SER A 281 8.54 -32.26 -5.29
N ASP A 282 9.12 -31.19 -4.70
CA ASP A 282 10.55 -30.92 -4.77
C ASP A 282 11.03 -30.30 -3.46
N LEU A 283 12.03 -30.90 -2.82
CA LEU A 283 12.60 -30.52 -1.51
C LEU A 283 13.24 -29.11 -1.47
N ASN A 284 13.12 -28.29 -2.53
CA ASN A 284 13.78 -26.99 -2.68
C ASN A 284 12.87 -25.93 -3.35
N CYS A 285 11.56 -25.94 -3.10
CA CYS A 285 10.68 -24.91 -3.63
C CYS A 285 10.90 -23.55 -2.94
N LYS A 286 10.97 -22.49 -3.75
CA LYS A 286 11.20 -21.11 -3.26
C LYS A 286 9.92 -20.41 -2.81
N TYR A 287 8.77 -20.87 -3.29
CA TYR A 287 7.43 -20.44 -2.89
C TYR A 287 6.47 -21.64 -2.85
N TYR A 288 5.41 -21.53 -2.06
CA TYR A 288 4.42 -22.58 -1.81
C TYR A 288 3.02 -22.01 -2.02
N ILE A 289 2.13 -22.76 -2.68
CA ILE A 289 0.76 -22.34 -2.95
C ILE A 289 -0.19 -23.43 -2.47
N LEU A 290 -1.12 -23.07 -1.57
CA LEU A 290 -2.21 -23.93 -1.11
C LEU A 290 -3.54 -23.35 -1.57
N ALA A 291 -4.35 -24.16 -2.25
CA ALA A 291 -5.72 -23.79 -2.58
C ALA A 291 -6.69 -24.79 -1.97
N PHE A 292 -7.71 -24.30 -1.27
CA PHE A 292 -8.77 -25.12 -0.69
C PHE A 292 -10.11 -24.39 -0.70
N LEU A 293 -11.20 -25.15 -0.63
CA LEU A 293 -12.56 -24.64 -0.53
C LEU A 293 -12.93 -24.48 0.94
N ASP A 294 -13.29 -23.26 1.35
CA ASP A 294 -13.78 -22.97 2.70
C ASP A 294 -15.31 -23.20 2.77
N ASN A 295 -15.82 -23.48 3.98
CA ASN A 295 -17.21 -23.87 4.27
C ASN A 295 -18.26 -22.86 3.78
N LYS A 296 -17.85 -21.62 3.48
CA LYS A 296 -18.70 -20.55 2.93
C LYS A 296 -18.74 -20.51 1.40
N ASN A 297 -18.39 -21.62 0.73
CA ASN A 297 -18.25 -21.73 -0.72
C ASN A 297 -17.28 -20.68 -1.29
N THR A 298 -16.22 -20.37 -0.53
CA THR A 298 -15.18 -19.42 -0.92
C THR A 298 -13.87 -20.15 -1.12
N VAL A 299 -13.23 -19.96 -2.26
CA VAL A 299 -11.93 -20.60 -2.53
C VAL A 299 -10.84 -19.74 -1.89
N GLN A 300 -10.07 -20.32 -0.98
CA GLN A 300 -8.90 -19.66 -0.40
C GLN A 300 -7.64 -20.13 -1.14
N VAL A 301 -6.88 -19.17 -1.66
CA VAL A 301 -5.56 -19.40 -2.27
C VAL A 301 -4.52 -18.71 -1.38
N ASN A 302 -3.65 -19.49 -0.78
CA ASN A 302 -2.64 -19.01 0.16
C ASN A 302 -1.25 -19.22 -0.44
N VAL A 303 -0.40 -18.20 -0.33
CA VAL A 303 0.97 -18.23 -0.86
C VAL A 303 1.95 -17.98 0.27
N TRP A 304 3.00 -18.80 0.37
CA TRP A 304 4.11 -18.59 1.29
C TRP A 304 5.44 -18.56 0.54
N PHE A 305 6.43 -17.90 1.12
CA PHE A 305 7.78 -17.80 0.57
C PHE A 305 8.80 -18.40 1.53
N SER A 306 9.81 -19.05 0.97
CA SER A 306 10.99 -19.50 1.72
C SER A 306 11.86 -18.30 2.13
N GLU A 307 12.58 -18.39 3.24
CA GLU A 307 13.52 -17.36 3.69
C GLU A 307 14.59 -17.00 2.65
N ASN A 308 15.03 -17.98 1.86
CA ASN A 308 16.06 -17.82 0.83
C ASN A 308 15.51 -17.32 -0.52
N SER A 309 14.22 -16.97 -0.60
CA SER A 309 13.59 -16.53 -1.85
C SER A 309 14.07 -15.14 -2.28
N SER A 310 14.51 -15.02 -3.53
CA SER A 310 14.83 -13.73 -4.13
C SER A 310 13.55 -12.96 -4.50
N THR A 311 13.66 -11.65 -4.78
CA THR A 311 12.52 -10.84 -5.23
C THR A 311 11.88 -11.40 -6.51
N LYS A 312 12.68 -11.95 -7.43
CA LYS A 312 12.17 -12.60 -8.65
C LYS A 312 11.30 -13.81 -8.30
N ASP A 313 11.76 -14.65 -7.38
CA ASP A 313 11.04 -15.85 -6.96
C ASP A 313 9.71 -15.50 -6.25
N LYS A 314 9.69 -14.42 -5.48
CA LYS A 314 8.46 -13.91 -4.86
C LYS A 314 7.45 -13.40 -5.88
N MET A 315 7.93 -12.66 -6.88
CA MET A 315 7.08 -12.21 -7.98
C MET A 315 6.51 -13.40 -8.78
N GLU A 316 7.32 -14.42 -9.01
CA GLU A 316 6.89 -15.65 -9.69
C GLU A 316 5.78 -16.36 -8.92
N GLY A 317 5.94 -16.53 -7.60
CA GLY A 317 4.91 -17.13 -6.76
C GLY A 317 3.61 -16.32 -6.75
N LEU A 318 3.70 -14.99 -6.72
CA LEU A 318 2.52 -14.12 -6.83
C LEU A 318 1.87 -14.20 -8.21
N TYR A 319 2.66 -14.23 -9.29
CA TYR A 319 2.16 -14.37 -10.66
C TYR A 319 1.41 -15.69 -10.85
N ASN A 320 1.95 -16.79 -10.34
CA ASN A 320 1.32 -18.11 -10.38
C ASN A 320 0.01 -18.11 -9.58
N SER A 321 0.04 -17.57 -8.36
CA SER A 321 -1.16 -17.48 -7.52
C SER A 321 -2.27 -16.64 -8.16
N TYR A 322 -1.92 -15.54 -8.84
CA TYR A 322 -2.88 -14.70 -9.54
C TYR A 322 -3.45 -15.41 -10.78
N SER A 323 -2.61 -16.14 -11.52
CA SER A 323 -3.04 -16.96 -12.66
C SER A 323 -4.02 -18.05 -12.24
N LEU A 324 -3.75 -18.70 -11.10
CA LEU A 324 -4.64 -19.69 -10.51
C LEU A 324 -5.99 -19.07 -10.11
N VAL A 325 -5.98 -17.92 -9.42
CA VAL A 325 -7.19 -17.19 -9.06
C VAL A 325 -8.01 -16.82 -10.32
N SER A 326 -7.33 -16.37 -11.38
CA SER A 326 -7.98 -15.99 -12.64
C SER A 326 -8.65 -17.17 -13.35
N LEU A 327 -8.03 -18.36 -13.30
CA LEU A 327 -8.62 -19.61 -13.81
C LEU A 327 -9.83 -20.07 -12.99
N ILE A 328 -9.74 -19.99 -11.65
CA ILE A 328 -10.84 -20.36 -10.75
C ILE A 328 -12.06 -19.46 -10.99
N LEU A 329 -11.83 -18.17 -11.25
CA LEU A 329 -12.89 -17.21 -11.54
C LEU A 329 -13.53 -17.49 -12.91
N SER A 330 -12.74 -17.74 -13.96
CA SER A 330 -13.25 -17.93 -15.33
C SER A 330 -13.97 -19.26 -15.56
N ASP A 331 -13.56 -20.36 -14.90
CA ASP A 331 -14.20 -21.67 -15.08
C ASP A 331 -15.66 -21.70 -14.61
N SER A 332 -16.01 -20.86 -13.64
CA SER A 332 -17.38 -20.78 -13.11
C SER A 332 -18.36 -20.07 -14.04
N GLU A 333 -17.89 -19.11 -14.84
CA GLU A 333 -18.73 -18.42 -15.83
C GLU A 333 -19.14 -19.36 -16.97
N GLN A 334 -18.25 -20.28 -17.38
CA GLN A 334 -18.53 -21.28 -18.42
C GLN A 334 -19.54 -22.35 -17.96
N ARG A 335 -19.45 -22.83 -16.72
CA ARG A 335 -20.40 -23.83 -16.18
C ARG A 335 -21.82 -23.34 -16.00
N PHE A 336 -22.02 -22.02 -15.94
CA PHE A 336 -23.37 -21.45 -15.90
C PHE A 336 -23.98 -21.29 -17.29
N ALA A 337 -23.17 -21.05 -18.33
CA ALA A 337 -23.62 -21.20 -19.72
C ALA A 337 -24.06 -22.64 -20.00
N GLU A 338 -23.36 -23.61 -19.39
CA GLU A 338 -23.68 -25.05 -19.45
C GLU A 338 -24.41 -25.53 -18.19
N LYS A 339 -25.68 -25.13 -17.96
CA LYS A 339 -26.65 -25.63 -16.94
C LYS A 339 -26.29 -26.92 -16.15
N SER A 340 -25.23 -26.90 -15.35
CA SER A 340 -24.76 -28.05 -14.56
C SER A 340 -24.26 -27.56 -13.22
N SER A 341 -25.22 -27.18 -12.39
CA SER A 341 -25.01 -27.07 -10.96
C SER A 341 -24.61 -28.44 -10.43
N LYS A 342 -23.33 -28.68 -10.17
CA LYS A 342 -22.85 -29.49 -9.04
C LYS A 342 -21.33 -29.51 -8.98
N ASN A 343 -20.86 -29.01 -7.84
CA ASN A 343 -19.60 -29.30 -7.16
C ASN A 343 -18.31 -28.95 -7.89
N PHE A 344 -17.57 -28.05 -7.26
CA PHE A 344 -16.17 -27.78 -7.57
C PHE A 344 -15.35 -29.03 -7.16
N THR A 345 -15.25 -30.00 -8.06
CA THR A 345 -14.56 -31.28 -7.80
C THR A 345 -13.05 -31.05 -7.66
N LYS A 346 -12.41 -31.75 -6.72
CA LYS A 346 -10.95 -31.76 -6.47
C LYS A 346 -10.12 -31.82 -7.75
N ASP A 347 -10.56 -32.60 -8.72
CA ASP A 347 -9.88 -32.81 -10.01
C ASP A 347 -9.82 -31.54 -10.86
N ILE A 348 -10.81 -30.65 -10.75
CA ILE A 348 -10.84 -29.38 -11.47
C ILE A 348 -9.84 -28.41 -10.88
N LEU A 349 -9.80 -28.29 -9.55
CA LEU A 349 -8.81 -27.43 -8.89
C LEU A 349 -7.39 -27.94 -9.15
N LYS A 350 -7.21 -29.27 -9.20
CA LYS A 350 -5.93 -29.90 -9.58
C LYS A 350 -5.54 -29.57 -11.02
N ASN A 351 -6.47 -29.70 -11.97
CA ASN A 351 -6.23 -29.33 -13.36
C ASN A 351 -5.92 -27.83 -13.51
N GLN A 352 -6.67 -26.95 -12.83
CA GLN A 352 -6.43 -25.50 -12.84
C GLN A 352 -5.06 -25.14 -12.25
N LYS A 353 -4.62 -25.83 -11.21
CA LYS A 353 -3.28 -25.69 -10.63
C LYS A 353 -2.20 -26.10 -11.63
N ASP A 354 -2.36 -27.25 -12.29
CA ASP A 354 -1.35 -27.73 -13.25
C ASP A 354 -1.30 -26.81 -14.49
N LEU A 355 -2.45 -26.28 -14.93
CA LEU A 355 -2.54 -25.25 -15.97
C LEU A 355 -1.88 -23.93 -15.55
N SER A 356 -2.12 -23.45 -14.32
CA SER A 356 -1.51 -22.21 -13.83
C SER A 356 0.02 -22.35 -13.70
N PHE A 357 0.49 -23.52 -13.27
CA PHE A 357 1.91 -23.82 -13.16
C PHE A 357 2.59 -23.86 -14.52
N ASN A 358 2.03 -24.60 -15.49
CA ASN A 358 2.57 -24.67 -16.85
C ASN A 358 2.56 -23.28 -17.52
N PHE A 359 1.47 -22.53 -17.37
CA PHE A 359 1.40 -21.16 -17.88
C PHE A 359 2.47 -20.25 -17.26
N THR A 360 2.66 -20.32 -15.94
CA THR A 360 3.71 -19.56 -15.24
C THR A 360 5.09 -19.91 -15.78
N LYS A 361 5.40 -21.21 -15.90
CA LYS A 361 6.69 -21.69 -16.40
C LYS A 361 7.00 -21.17 -17.80
N ASP A 362 6.00 -21.10 -18.68
CA ASP A 362 6.19 -20.70 -20.07
C ASP A 362 6.17 -19.18 -20.29
N THR A 363 5.51 -18.43 -19.41
CA THR A 363 5.23 -16.99 -19.62
C THR A 363 5.95 -16.04 -18.67
N PHE A 364 6.33 -16.50 -17.48
CA PHE A 364 6.86 -15.62 -16.44
C PHE A 364 8.17 -14.93 -16.86
N ASP A 365 9.11 -15.63 -17.48
CA ASP A 365 10.36 -14.99 -17.92
C ASP A 365 10.13 -13.92 -19.00
N LYS A 366 9.17 -14.15 -19.91
CA LYS A 366 8.78 -13.15 -20.92
C LYS A 366 8.17 -11.91 -20.27
N PHE A 367 7.28 -12.12 -19.30
CA PHE A 367 6.66 -11.06 -18.50
C PHE A 367 7.70 -10.28 -17.69
N TYR A 368 8.60 -10.98 -17.00
CA TYR A 368 9.65 -10.39 -16.17
C TYR A 368 10.62 -9.54 -17.01
N ASN A 369 11.05 -10.05 -18.16
CA ASN A 369 11.88 -9.28 -19.09
C ASN A 369 11.14 -8.05 -19.61
N LYS A 370 9.83 -8.15 -19.88
CA LYS A 370 9.04 -6.99 -20.31
C LYS A 370 8.91 -5.90 -19.24
N ILE A 371 8.79 -6.30 -17.98
CA ILE A 371 8.82 -5.38 -16.84
C ILE A 371 10.16 -4.63 -16.76
N LEU A 372 11.27 -5.34 -16.95
CA LEU A 372 12.60 -4.74 -16.95
C LEU A 372 12.80 -3.79 -18.15
N GLU A 373 12.36 -4.20 -19.34
CA GLU A 373 12.35 -3.34 -20.55
C GLU A 373 11.53 -2.07 -20.35
N ALA A 374 10.38 -2.17 -19.68
CA ALA A 374 9.54 -1.02 -19.35
C ALA A 374 10.17 -0.10 -18.28
N GLY A 375 11.29 -0.48 -17.68
CA GLY A 375 12.07 0.34 -16.74
C GLY A 375 11.60 0.27 -15.29
N TRP A 376 10.82 -0.76 -14.92
CA TRP A 376 10.43 -0.98 -13.53
C TRP A 376 11.60 -1.42 -12.67
N ASN A 377 11.68 -0.90 -11.45
CA ASN A 377 12.68 -1.30 -10.48
C ASN A 377 12.17 -2.47 -9.63
N VAL A 378 12.70 -3.66 -9.91
CA VAL A 378 12.42 -4.94 -9.22
C VAL A 378 13.35 -5.16 -8.02
N GLY A 379 13.92 -4.09 -7.45
CA GLY A 379 14.73 -4.13 -6.22
C GLY A 379 13.99 -4.78 -5.04
N PRO A 380 14.64 -4.91 -3.85
CA PRO A 380 14.08 -5.62 -2.71
C PRO A 380 12.74 -4.99 -2.29
N SER A 381 11.66 -5.58 -2.78
CA SER A 381 10.29 -5.14 -2.57
C SER A 381 9.69 -6.12 -1.58
N GLN A 382 9.22 -5.61 -0.45
CA GLN A 382 8.59 -6.43 0.58
C GLN A 382 7.15 -6.70 0.14
N PHE A 383 6.98 -7.69 -0.73
CA PHE A 383 5.67 -8.22 -1.09
C PHE A 383 5.07 -9.11 0.01
N ASP A 384 5.89 -9.46 1.00
CA ASP A 384 5.63 -10.48 2.00
C ASP A 384 5.87 -9.97 3.43
N ASP A 385 5.15 -10.55 4.38
CA ASP A 385 5.46 -10.41 5.79
C ASP A 385 6.67 -11.27 6.13
N ASN A 386 7.77 -10.64 6.57
CA ASN A 386 8.98 -11.36 6.97
C ASN A 386 8.69 -12.35 8.13
N HIS A 387 7.66 -12.11 8.93
CA HIS A 387 7.35 -12.91 10.11
C HIS A 387 6.68 -14.26 9.80
N ASN A 388 6.06 -14.41 8.62
CA ASN A 388 5.29 -15.61 8.25
C ASN A 388 5.97 -16.40 7.12
N ARG A 389 7.29 -16.27 6.97
CA ARG A 389 8.07 -17.07 6.01
C ARG A 389 8.20 -18.51 6.48
N ILE A 390 8.24 -19.44 5.52
CA ILE A 390 8.53 -20.84 5.83
C ILE A 390 10.05 -20.94 6.07
N LEU A 391 10.43 -21.23 7.32
CA LEU A 391 11.81 -21.57 7.65
C LEU A 391 12.16 -22.87 6.93
N THR A 392 13.38 -22.95 6.36
CA THR A 392 13.86 -24.15 5.65
C THR A 392 13.78 -25.43 6.49
N LYS A 393 13.79 -25.32 7.82
CA LYS A 393 13.60 -26.45 8.75
C LYS A 393 12.15 -26.95 8.85
N HIS A 394 11.16 -26.07 8.67
CA HIS A 394 9.73 -26.41 8.72
C HIS A 394 9.14 -26.75 7.34
N ALA A 395 9.91 -26.64 6.25
CA ALA A 395 9.46 -27.12 4.95
C ALA A 395 9.34 -28.67 4.88
N GLN A 396 9.88 -29.37 5.88
CA GLN A 396 9.88 -30.83 6.01
C GLN A 396 8.77 -31.39 6.92
N GLU A 397 8.16 -30.54 7.75
CA GLU A 397 7.04 -30.84 8.65
C GLU A 397 5.72 -30.37 8.05
#